data_AF-A0A833S434-F1
#
_entry.id   AF-A0A833S434-F1
#
_cell.length_a   1.000
_cell.length_b   1.000
_cell.length_c   1.000
_cell.angle_alpha   90.00
_cell.angle_beta   90.00
_cell.angle_gamma   90.00
#
_symmetry.space_group_name_H-M   'P 1'
#
loop_
_entity.id
_entity.type
_entity.pdbx_description
1 polymer ?
#
loop_
_entity_poly.entity_id
_entity_poly.type
_entity_poly.pdbx_seq_one_letter_code
_entity_poly.pdbx_strand_id
1 'polypeptide(L)' 'MAKYLGIDRIYNFWRTIKASGGILNSLRLTFRVDELRDGTLVGVDKYGNKYYENNEYIFNEQYN' A
#
# COMPACT_ATOMS: atom_id res chain seq x y z
N MET A 1 -21.87 11.83 2.33
CA MET A 1 -21.58 13.16 2.94
C MET A 1 -20.45 13.08 3.99
N ALA A 2 -19.35 12.37 3.72
CA ALA A 2 -18.18 12.27 4.63
C ALA A 2 -16.83 12.54 3.92
N LYS A 3 -16.86 12.88 2.61
CA LYS A 3 -15.70 13.06 1.72
C LYS A 3 -14.79 14.26 2.06
N TYR A 4 -15.02 14.93 3.18
CA TYR A 4 -14.45 16.26 3.49
C TYR A 4 -13.74 16.37 4.84
N LEU A 5 -13.65 15.28 5.61
CA LEU A 5 -12.89 15.25 6.84
C LEU A 5 -11.86 14.14 6.67
N GLY A 6 -10.56 14.44 6.82
CA GLY A 6 -9.43 13.54 6.54
C GLY A 6 -9.40 12.20 7.29
N ILE A 7 -10.50 11.81 7.94
CA ILE A 7 -10.85 10.48 8.45
C ILE A 7 -10.64 9.42 7.36
N ASP A 8 -10.99 9.71 6.11
CA ASP A 8 -10.77 8.80 4.98
C ASP A 8 -9.27 8.43 4.83
N ARG A 9 -8.39 9.42 5.02
CA ARG A 9 -6.92 9.21 4.97
C ARG A 9 -6.41 8.40 6.15
N ILE A 10 -6.94 8.63 7.34
CA ILE A 10 -6.60 7.86 8.54
C ILE A 10 -7.04 6.40 8.36
N TYR A 11 -8.26 6.19 7.87
CA TYR A 11 -8.78 4.87 7.56
C TYR A 11 -7.90 4.14 6.54
N ASN A 12 -7.53 4.82 5.45
CA ASN A 12 -6.63 4.27 4.44
C ASN A 12 -5.24 3.96 5.00
N PHE A 13 -4.68 4.83 5.86
CA PHE A 13 -3.41 4.58 6.52
C PHE A 13 -3.43 3.31 7.38
N TRP A 14 -4.48 3.14 8.20
CA TRP A 14 -4.66 1.92 8.99
C TRP A 14 -4.93 0.68 8.12
N ARG A 15 -5.62 0.84 6.98
CA ARG A 15 -5.82 -0.20 5.96
C ARG A 15 -4.47 -0.65 5.40
N THR A 16 -3.61 0.28 5.01
CA THR A 16 -2.26 0.00 4.47
C THR A 16 -1.39 -0.74 5.49
N ILE A 17 -1.37 -0.27 6.75
CA ILE A 17 -0.61 -0.94 7.82
C ILE A 17 -1.07 -2.39 8.01
N LYS A 18 -2.39 -2.65 8.02
CA LYS A 18 -2.93 -4.01 8.11
C LYS A 18 -2.54 -4.85 6.89
N ALA A 19 -2.64 -4.28 5.69
CA ALA A 19 -2.26 -4.95 4.45
C ALA A 19 -0.76 -5.33 4.41
N SER A 20 0.12 -4.51 4.98
CA SER A 20 1.56 -4.80 5.09
C SER A 20 1.90 -5.87 6.14
N GLY A 21 0.93 -6.39 6.89
CA GLY A 21 1.16 -7.37 7.96
C GLY A 21 1.46 -6.75 9.32
N GLY A 22 0.99 -5.53 9.57
CA GLY A 22 1.11 -4.83 10.85
C GLY A 22 2.21 -3.76 10.88
N ILE A 23 2.25 -2.99 12.00
CA ILE A 23 3.07 -1.78 12.16
C ILE A 23 4.58 -2.05 12.02
N LEU A 24 5.08 -3.14 12.60
CA LEU A 24 6.51 -3.45 12.55
C LEU A 24 6.95 -3.78 11.13
N ASN A 25 6.12 -4.53 10.41
CA ASN A 25 6.42 -4.93 9.05
C ASN A 25 6.25 -3.75 8.08
N SER A 26 5.26 -2.87 8.33
CA SER A 26 5.09 -1.65 7.55
C SER A 26 6.28 -0.70 7.74
N LEU A 27 6.74 -0.46 8.97
CA LEU A 27 7.94 0.34 9.24
C LEU A 27 9.18 -0.26 8.57
N ARG A 28 9.38 -1.57 8.68
CA ARG A 28 10.50 -2.26 8.01
C ARG A 28 10.45 -2.10 6.50
N LEU A 29 9.25 -2.13 5.89
CA LEU A 29 9.07 -1.90 4.47
C LEU A 29 9.44 -0.47 4.10
N THR A 30 8.95 0.51 4.86
CA THR A 30 9.28 1.93 4.65
C THR A 30 10.78 2.16 4.72
N PHE A 31 11.48 1.62 5.72
CA PHE A 31 12.93 1.78 5.83
C PHE A 31 13.73 1.10 4.70
N ARG A 32 13.15 0.13 3.98
CA ARG A 32 13.86 -0.63 2.94
C ARG A 32 13.52 -0.17 1.53
N VAL A 33 12.30 0.31 1.31
CA VAL A 33 11.72 0.59 -0.01
C VAL A 33 11.25 2.05 -0.11
N ASP A 34 11.36 2.84 0.97
CA ASP A 34 10.87 4.23 1.14
C ASP A 34 9.37 4.45 0.93
N GLU A 35 8.66 3.46 0.40
CA GLU A 35 7.26 3.58 0.04
C GLU A 35 6.40 2.47 0.65
N LEU A 36 5.28 2.88 1.25
CA LEU A 36 4.22 1.99 1.70
C LEU A 36 3.02 2.14 0.77
N ARG A 37 2.86 1.15 -0.11
CA ARG A 37 1.64 1.00 -0.92
C ARG A 37 0.75 -0.06 -0.31
N ASP A 38 -0.55 0.22 -0.29
CA ASP A 38 -1.53 -0.84 -0.11
C ASP A 38 -1.63 -1.65 -1.42
N GLY A 39 -1.84 -2.94 -1.30
CA GLY A 39 -1.97 -3.84 -2.43
C GLY A 39 -2.33 -5.24 -1.97
N THR A 40 -2.99 -5.98 -2.85
CA THR A 40 -3.35 -7.39 -2.62
C THR A 40 -2.15 -8.24 -2.97
N LEU A 41 -1.75 -9.15 -2.06
CA LEU A 41 -0.65 -10.07 -2.33
C LEU A 41 -1.04 -11.00 -3.49
N VAL A 42 -0.37 -10.84 -4.64
CA VAL A 42 -0.62 -11.65 -5.84
C VAL A 42 0.32 -12.84 -5.96
N GLY A 43 1.49 -12.78 -5.32
CA GLY A 43 2.42 -13.91 -5.36
C GLY A 43 3.66 -13.73 -4.51
N VAL A 44 4.36 -14.85 -4.30
CA VAL A 44 5.67 -14.91 -3.66
C VAL A 44 6.59 -15.71 -4.56
N ASP A 45 7.77 -15.17 -4.89
CA ASP A 45 8.76 -15.93 -5.66
C ASP A 45 9.53 -16.93 -4.80
N LYS A 46 10.36 -17.75 -5.44
CA LYS A 46 11.23 -18.75 -4.78
C LYS A 46 12.28 -18.14 -3.84
N TYR A 47 12.50 -16.83 -3.88
CA TYR A 47 13.44 -16.10 -3.02
C TYR A 47 12.73 -15.41 -1.84
N GLY A 48 11.40 -15.51 -1.75
CA GLY A 48 10.59 -14.88 -0.71
C GLY A 48 10.19 -13.43 -1.00
N ASN A 49 10.44 -12.93 -2.21
CA ASN A 49 9.97 -11.60 -2.61
C ASN A 49 8.45 -11.66 -2.83
N LYS A 50 7.73 -10.74 -2.20
CA LYS A 50 6.27 -10.65 -2.24
C LYS A 50 5.85 -9.59 -3.24
N TYR A 51 4.95 -9.93 -4.15
CA TYR A 51 4.40 -9.04 -5.17
C TYR A 51 2.98 -8.65 -4.79
N TYR A 52 2.71 -7.35 -4.77
CA TYR A 52 1.42 -6.79 -4.40
C TYR A 52 0.85 -6.00 -5.57
N GLU A 53 -0.42 -6.19 -5.89
CA GLU A 53 -1.13 -5.48 -6.95
C GLU A 53 -2.14 -4.51 -6.34
N ASN A 54 -2.23 -3.29 -6.89
CA ASN A 54 -3.22 -2.32 -6.50
C ASN A 54 -3.90 -1.73 -7.74
N ASN A 55 -5.18 -2.09 -7.92
CA ASN A 55 -6.00 -1.66 -9.05
C ASN A 55 -6.64 -0.27 -8.83
N GLU A 56 -6.48 0.35 -7.66
CA GLU A 56 -6.96 1.71 -7.40
C GLU A 56 -6.06 2.78 -8.03
N TYR A 57 -4.78 2.47 -8.26
CA TYR A 57 -3.85 3.34 -9.00
C TYR A 57 -3.94 3.04 -10.50
N ILE A 58 -5.01 3.50 -11.14
CA ILE A 58 -5.07 3.55 -12.61
C ILE A 58 -3.87 4.38 -13.09
N PHE A 59 -3.05 3.79 -13.96
CA PHE A 59 -1.93 4.45 -14.64
C PHE A 59 -2.47 5.68 -15.38
N ASN A 60 -2.41 6.87 -14.76
CA ASN A 60 -2.53 8.11 -15.50
C ASN A 60 -1.20 8.28 -16.23
N GLU A 61 -1.18 7.81 -17.47
CA GLU A 61 -0.19 8.12 -18.48
C GLU A 61 -0.15 9.64 -18.67
N GLN A 62 0.65 10.33 -17.85
CA GLN A 62 1.07 11.69 -18.16
C GLN A 62 2.11 11.61 -19.28
N TYR A 63 1.63 11.52 -20.51
CA TYR A 63 2.34 12.01 -21.69
C TYR A 63 1.55 13.19 -22.26
N ASN A 64 2.01 14.40 -21.95
CA ASN A 64 1.94 15.57 -22.81
C ASN A 64 3.22 16.38 -22.61
#